data_AF-A0A3N2RGV4-F1
#
_entry.id   AF-A0A3N2RGV4-F1
#
_cell.length_a   1.000
_cell.length_b   1.000
_cell.length_c   1.000
_cell.angle_alpha   90.00
_cell.angle_beta   90.00
_cell.angle_gamma   90.00
#
_symmetry.space_group_name_H-M   'P 1'
#
loop_
_entity.id
_entity.type
_entity.pdbx_description
1 polymer ?
#
loop_
_entity_poly.entity_id
_entity_poly.type
_entity_poly.pdbx_seq_one_letter_code
_entity_poly.pdbx_strand_id
1 'polypeptide(L)'
;EIFALCGPFSAEFNAAFYRQCRADVVVTKASGAEGGYQEKVQPCLDAGIPCIVITRPAPLVTGDELLQSQADFTARLTRWLSAT
;
A
#
# COMPACT_ATOMS: atom_id res chain seq x y z
N GLU A 1 14.36 -15.04 5.51
CA GLU A 1 13.45 -15.19 6.69
C GLU A 1 12.06 -14.67 6.31
N ILE A 2 11.01 -15.04 7.05
CA ILE A 2 9.65 -14.54 6.81
C ILE A 2 9.14 -13.91 8.11
N PHE A 3 8.66 -12.68 8.02
CA PHE A 3 8.05 -11.94 9.13
C PHE A 3 6.60 -11.62 8.76
N ALA A 4 5.65 -12.16 9.51
CA ALA A 4 4.22 -11.90 9.32
C ALA A 4 3.78 -10.80 10.29
N LEU A 5 3.86 -9.54 9.86
CA LEU A 5 3.60 -8.37 10.70
C LEU A 5 2.31 -7.66 10.25
N CYS A 6 1.58 -7.07 11.20
CA CYS A 6 0.39 -6.25 10.94
C CYS A 6 0.65 -4.80 11.37
N GLY A 7 0.41 -3.86 10.46
CA GLY A 7 0.64 -2.43 10.68
C GLY A 7 -0.51 -1.74 11.44
N PRO A 8 -0.49 -0.40 11.54
CA PRO A 8 0.41 0.50 10.81
C PRO A 8 1.85 0.45 11.33
N PHE A 9 2.82 0.78 10.47
CA PHE A 9 4.24 0.86 10.82
C PHE A 9 4.72 2.30 10.65
N SER A 10 5.46 2.81 11.64
CA SER A 10 6.12 4.11 11.51
C SER A 10 7.35 4.00 10.60
N ALA A 11 7.82 5.16 10.12
CA ALA A 11 9.07 5.25 9.39
C ALA A 11 10.26 4.73 10.23
N GLU A 12 10.29 5.01 11.55
CA GLU A 12 11.39 4.56 12.41
C GLU A 12 11.41 3.05 12.59
N PHE A 13 10.22 2.43 12.72
CA PHE A 13 10.11 0.97 12.77
C PHE A 13 10.68 0.35 11.49
N ASN A 14 10.25 0.83 10.33
CA ASN A 14 10.72 0.33 9.04
C ASN A 14 12.23 0.53 8.87
N ALA A 15 12.77 1.69 9.28
CA ALA A 15 14.21 1.95 9.27
C ALA A 15 15.00 0.92 10.11
N ALA A 16 14.52 0.63 11.32
CA ALA A 16 15.14 -0.36 12.19
C ALA A 16 15.03 -1.76 11.59
N PHE A 17 13.88 -2.09 11.01
CA PHE A 17 13.63 -3.38 10.38
C PHE A 17 14.53 -3.60 9.16
N TYR A 18 14.71 -2.61 8.29
CA TYR A 18 15.58 -2.70 7.12
C TYR A 18 17.04 -2.93 7.52
N ARG A 19 17.51 -2.27 8.60
CA ARG A 19 18.85 -2.51 9.16
C ARG A 19 18.98 -3.91 9.75
N GLN A 20 17.99 -4.38 10.49
CA GLN A 20 17.98 -5.72 11.08
C GLN A 20 18.06 -6.80 10.00
N CYS A 21 17.28 -6.64 8.93
CA CYS A 21 17.30 -7.54 7.78
C CYS A 21 18.54 -7.37 6.90
N ARG A 22 19.36 -6.34 7.12
CA ARG A 22 20.49 -5.95 6.26
C ARG A 22 20.06 -5.86 4.79
N ALA A 23 18.95 -5.17 4.55
CA ALA A 23 18.35 -5.09 3.22
C ALA A 23 19.25 -4.29 2.25
N ASP A 24 19.73 -4.94 1.19
CA ASP A 24 20.44 -4.26 0.09
C ASP A 24 19.49 -3.52 -0.85
N VAL A 25 18.23 -3.96 -0.94
CA VAL A 25 17.17 -3.37 -1.75
C VAL A 25 15.83 -3.58 -1.04
N VAL A 26 14.95 -2.59 -1.10
CA VAL A 26 13.55 -2.70 -0.65
C VAL A 26 12.62 -2.68 -1.86
N VAL A 27 11.75 -3.68 -1.96
CA VAL A 27 10.65 -3.71 -2.93
C VAL A 27 9.34 -3.48 -2.20
N THR A 28 8.58 -2.46 -2.59
CA THR A 28 7.33 -2.08 -1.95
C THR A 28 6.27 -1.69 -2.98
N LYS A 29 5.02 -1.55 -2.54
CA LYS A 29 3.89 -1.14 -3.39
C LYS A 29 3.51 0.31 -3.11
N ALA A 30 3.11 1.04 -4.15
CA ALA A 30 2.47 2.35 -4.04
C ALA A 30 1.05 2.22 -3.43
N SER A 31 0.98 2.04 -2.12
CA SER A 31 -0.27 1.78 -1.38
C SER A 31 -1.04 3.04 -0.96
N GLY A 32 -0.60 4.22 -1.39
CA GLY A 32 -1.19 5.50 -0.94
C GLY A 32 -0.91 5.79 0.55
N ALA A 33 -1.52 6.87 1.05
CA ALA A 33 -1.33 7.35 2.42
C ALA A 33 -1.77 6.31 3.46
N GLU A 34 -3.00 5.79 3.34
CA GLU A 34 -3.55 4.75 4.25
C GLU A 34 -2.68 3.50 4.33
N GLY A 35 -2.03 3.15 3.22
CA GLY A 35 -1.13 2.00 3.18
C GLY A 35 0.26 2.27 3.75
N GLY A 36 0.54 3.46 4.27
CA GLY A 36 1.84 3.85 4.81
C GLY A 36 2.94 3.96 3.74
N TYR A 37 2.62 4.54 2.57
CA TYR A 37 3.58 4.61 1.46
C TYR A 37 4.86 5.37 1.85
N GLN A 38 4.71 6.54 2.49
CA GLN A 38 5.85 7.37 2.88
C GLN A 38 6.70 6.69 3.96
N GLU A 39 6.05 6.03 4.91
CA GLU A 39 6.68 5.31 6.02
C GLU A 39 7.52 4.13 5.54
N LYS A 40 7.28 3.62 4.32
CA LYS A 40 8.11 2.57 3.70
C LYS A 40 9.24 3.15 2.86
N VAL A 41 8.99 4.25 2.15
CA VAL A 41 9.96 4.81 1.19
C VAL A 41 10.99 5.71 1.87
N GLN A 42 10.56 6.60 2.76
CA GLN A 42 11.44 7.59 3.38
C GLN A 42 12.64 6.94 4.10
N PRO A 43 12.48 5.86 4.88
CA PRO A 43 13.61 5.19 5.51
C PRO A 43 14.64 4.61 4.53
N CYS A 44 14.19 4.21 3.32
CA CYS A 44 15.10 3.73 2.28
C CYS A 44 15.95 4.88 1.76
N LEU A 45 15.31 6.03 1.48
CA LEU A 45 16.00 7.24 1.01
C LEU A 45 17.03 7.73 2.04
N ASP A 46 16.64 7.81 3.30
CA ASP A 46 17.51 8.26 4.40
C ASP A 46 18.72 7.34 4.60
N ALA A 47 18.53 6.04 4.42
CA ALA A 47 19.58 5.03 4.58
C ALA A 47 20.40 4.79 3.30
N GLY A 48 20.06 5.42 2.18
CA GLY A 48 20.70 5.16 0.88
C GLY A 48 20.42 3.77 0.32
N ILE A 49 19.33 3.12 0.73
CA ILE A 49 18.91 1.80 0.25
C ILE A 49 18.08 1.98 -1.03
N PRO A 50 18.44 1.35 -2.16
CA PRO A 50 17.62 1.33 -3.36
C PRO A 50 16.18 0.86 -3.05
N CYS A 51 15.19 1.68 -3.43
CA CYS A 51 13.78 1.40 -3.20
C CYS A 51 13.04 1.23 -4.54
N ILE A 52 12.54 0.03 -4.81
CA ILE A 52 11.73 -0.28 -5.99
C ILE A 52 10.26 -0.21 -5.58
N VAL A 53 9.53 0.73 -6.19
CA VAL A 53 8.11 0.93 -5.93
C VAL A 53 7.28 0.38 -7.09
N ILE A 54 6.44 -0.60 -6.80
CA ILE A 54 5.45 -1.12 -7.75
C ILE A 54 4.24 -0.18 -7.75
N THR A 55 4.02 0.50 -8.88
CA THR A 55 2.89 1.42 -9.07
C THR A 55 1.57 0.69 -9.27
N ARG A 56 0.46 1.42 -9.11
CA ARG A 56 -0.87 0.86 -9.37
C ARG A 56 -0.98 0.55 -10.88
N PRO A 57 -1.42 -0.67 -11.26
CA PRO A 57 -1.66 -0.98 -12.67
C PRO A 57 -2.83 -0.15 -13.22
N ALA A 58 -2.94 -0.07 -14.55
CA ALA A 58 -4.10 0.53 -15.18
C ALA A 58 -5.39 -0.17 -14.71
N PRO A 59 -6.50 0.58 -14.52
CA PRO A 59 -7.78 -0.02 -14.16
C PRO A 59 -8.20 -1.06 -15.21
N LEU A 60 -8.52 -2.27 -14.75
CA LEU A 60 -9.08 -3.32 -15.61
C LEU A 60 -10.60 -3.21 -15.76
N VAL A 61 -11.24 -2.42 -14.90
CA VAL A 61 -12.68 -2.16 -14.88
C VAL A 61 -12.93 -0.69 -15.18
N THR A 62 -14.04 -0.41 -15.86
CA THR A 62 -14.43 0.93 -16.31
C THR A 62 -15.91 1.19 -16.03
N GLY A 63 -16.32 2.46 -16.06
CA GLY A 63 -17.72 2.84 -15.85
C GLY A 63 -18.21 2.53 -14.44
N ASP A 64 -19.46 2.08 -14.33
CA ASP A 64 -20.15 1.79 -13.06
C ASP A 64 -19.50 0.71 -12.17
N GLU A 65 -18.58 -0.09 -12.73
CA GLU A 65 -17.82 -1.10 -11.99
C GLU A 65 -16.56 -0.52 -11.32
N LEU A 66 -16.09 0.64 -11.77
CA LEU A 66 -14.95 1.31 -11.17
C LEU A 66 -15.40 2.12 -9.94
N LEU A 67 -15.08 1.61 -8.76
CA LEU A 67 -15.35 2.29 -7.49
C LEU A 67 -14.11 3.08 -7.06
N GLN A 68 -14.26 4.38 -6.84
CA GLN A 68 -13.16 5.29 -6.46
C GLN A 68 -13.26 5.79 -5.03
N SER A 69 -14.43 5.63 -4.40
CA SER A 69 -14.70 6.08 -3.04
C SER A 69 -15.55 5.08 -2.25
N GLN A 70 -15.58 5.28 -0.92
CA GLN A 70 -16.48 4.54 -0.04
C GLN A 70 -17.96 4.87 -0.33
N ALA A 71 -18.24 6.08 -0.83
CA ALA A 71 -19.58 6.47 -1.26
C ALA A 71 -20.00 5.68 -2.51
N ASP A 72 -19.11 5.52 -3.50
CA ASP A 72 -19.37 4.71 -4.70
C ASP A 72 -19.67 3.26 -4.32
N PHE A 73 -18.87 2.72 -3.40
CA PHE A 73 -19.07 1.38 -2.87
C PHE A 73 -20.42 1.25 -2.18
N THR A 74 -20.77 2.18 -1.29
CA THR A 74 -22.05 2.18 -0.58
C THR A 74 -23.22 2.22 -1.57
N ALA A 75 -23.16 3.11 -2.57
CA ALA A 75 -24.20 3.22 -3.59
C ALA A 75 -24.34 1.93 -4.41
N ARG A 76 -23.23 1.31 -4.82
CA ARG A 76 -23.24 0.04 -5.56
C ARG A 76 -23.78 -1.11 -4.70
N LEU A 77 -23.38 -1.18 -3.43
CA LEU A 77 -23.83 -2.18 -2.48
C LEU A 77 -25.34 -2.07 -2.23
N THR A 78 -25.86 -0.87 -2.01
CA THR A 78 -27.30 -0.64 -1.85
C THR A 78 -28.08 -1.10 -3.08
N ARG A 79 -27.61 -0.76 -4.29
CA ARG A 79 -28.24 -1.24 -5.55
C ARG A 79 -28.26 -2.77 -5.62
N TRP A 80 -27.17 -3.43 -5.23
CA TRP A 80 -27.07 -4.89 -5.25
C TRP A 80 -28.03 -5.54 -4.24
N LEU A 81 -28.10 -5.01 -3.01
CA LEU A 81 -29.01 -5.51 -1.97
C LEU A 81 -30.48 -5.32 -2.33
N SER A 82 -30.85 -4.24 -3.05
CA SER A 82 -32.23 -4.01 -3.50
C SER A 82 -32.66 -4.84 -4.71
N ALA A 83 -31.69 -5.43 -5.43
CA ALA A 83 -31.94 -6.28 -6.60
C ALA A 83 -32.06 -7.78 -6.24
N THR A 84 -31.91 -8.11 -4.95
CA THR A 84 -32.02 -9.45 -4.36
C THR A 84 -33.29 -9.53 -3.53
#